data_AF-A0A4D6L3I4-F1
#
_entry.id   AF-A0A4D6L3I4-F1
#
_cell.length_a   1.000
_cell.length_b   1.000
_cell.length_c   1.000
_cell.angle_alpha   90.00
_cell.angle_beta   90.00
_cell.angle_gamma   90.00
#
_symmetry.space_group_name_H-M   'P 1'
#
loop_
_entity.id
_entity.type
_entity.pdbx_description
1 polymer ?
#
loop_
_entity_poly.entity_id
_entity_poly.type
_entity_poly.pdbx_seq_one_letter_code
_entity_poly.pdbx_strand_id
1 'polypeptide(L)'
;MVALCFSFTLLFFPLHEQEVEQNEGTKWEGYVNWRNKPALRGRHGGMLAVSFVLVAEILETLAFVANASNLVLYLIKCMHMSPSRSANIVTNFIGTAFLLALLGGFCSDAFFSTYQTFLISAVFELL
;
A
#
# COMPACT_ATOMS: atom_id res chain seq x y z
N MET A 1 14.72 0.66 3.44
CA MET A 1 13.74 1.17 4.42
C MET A 1 12.67 0.12 4.75
N VAL A 2 12.08 -0.55 3.75
CA VAL A 2 11.05 -1.60 3.95
C VAL A 2 11.59 -2.88 4.62
N ALA A 3 12.82 -3.30 4.33
CA ALA A 3 13.42 -4.50 4.95
C ALA A 3 13.67 -4.39 6.47
N LEU A 4 13.89 -3.18 6.99
CA LEU A 4 14.04 -2.95 8.43
C LEU A 4 12.70 -2.97 9.17
N CYS A 5 11.60 -2.68 8.49
CA CYS A 5 10.25 -2.81 9.04
C CYS A 5 9.84 -4.29 9.15
N PHE A 6 10.23 -5.11 8.17
CA PHE A 6 9.93 -6.54 8.12
C PHE A 6 10.58 -7.34 9.26
N SER A 7 11.82 -7.01 9.65
CA SER A 7 12.45 -7.60 10.83
C SER A 7 11.83 -7.11 12.15
N PHE A 8 11.33 -5.88 12.22
CA PHE A 8 10.72 -5.34 13.45
C PHE A 8 9.30 -5.89 13.68
N THR A 9 8.54 -6.15 12.62
CA THR A 9 7.23 -6.80 12.71
C THR A 9 7.32 -8.28 13.07
N LEU A 10 8.33 -9.02 12.58
CA LEU A 10 8.52 -10.43 12.95
C LEU A 10 9.09 -10.63 14.36
N LEU A 11 9.87 -9.69 14.88
CA LEU A 11 10.45 -9.80 16.23
C LEU A 11 9.47 -9.33 17.34
N PHE A 12 8.43 -8.56 16.99
CA PHE A 12 7.38 -8.12 17.92
C PHE A 12 6.09 -9.00 17.88
N PHE A 13 6.10 -10.09 17.11
CA PHE A 13 4.99 -11.03 17.05
C PHE A 13 5.33 -12.40 17.69
N PRO A 14 5.63 -12.48 19.00
CA PRO A 14 5.34 -13.69 19.75
C PRO A 14 3.92 -13.62 20.34
N LEU A 15 3.17 -14.70 20.12
CA LEU A 15 1.88 -15.01 20.74
C LEU A 15 1.93 -14.89 22.27
N HIS A 16 1.04 -14.09 22.88
CA HIS A 16 0.22 -14.56 23.98
C HIS A 16 -1.01 -13.65 24.18
N GLU A 17 -2.17 -14.28 24.19
CA GLU A 17 -3.47 -13.72 24.58
C GLU A 17 -3.47 -13.33 26.07
N GLN A 18 -4.30 -12.34 26.46
CA GLN A 18 -4.80 -11.90 27.79
C GLN A 18 -4.71 -10.35 27.86
N GLU A 19 -5.76 -9.55 28.09
CA GLU A 19 -7.04 -9.81 28.75
C GLU A 19 -8.12 -8.83 28.25
N VAL A 20 -9.36 -9.31 28.27
CA VAL A 20 -10.56 -8.47 28.30
C VAL A 20 -10.56 -7.68 29.61
N GLU A 21 -10.33 -6.37 29.56
CA GLU A 21 -10.82 -5.46 30.59
C GLU A 21 -11.85 -4.50 29.98
N GLN A 22 -13.10 -4.84 30.25
CA GLN A 22 -14.30 -4.07 30.00
C GLN A 22 -14.46 -3.05 31.13
N ASN A 23 -14.27 -1.75 30.87
CA ASN A 23 -15.25 -0.70 31.23
C ASN A 23 -14.82 0.73 30.85
N GLU A 24 -15.81 1.47 30.32
CA GLU A 24 -15.90 2.94 30.16
C GLU A 24 -15.11 3.71 29.07
N GLY A 25 -14.19 3.08 28.31
CA GLY A 25 -13.38 3.78 27.27
C GLY A 25 -13.65 3.44 25.79
N THR A 26 -14.87 3.04 25.40
CA THR A 26 -15.12 2.23 24.17
C THR A 26 -15.47 2.96 22.88
N LYS A 27 -15.50 4.30 22.88
CA LYS A 27 -15.71 5.12 21.67
C LYS A 27 -14.41 5.79 21.24
N TRP A 28 -14.13 5.76 19.95
CA TRP A 28 -13.20 6.74 19.37
C TRP A 28 -13.91 8.09 19.32
N GLU A 29 -13.50 9.06 20.16
CA GLU A 29 -14.00 10.43 20.04
C GLU A 29 -13.55 11.01 18.69
N GLY A 30 -14.52 11.32 17.82
CA GLY A 30 -14.29 11.91 16.50
C GLY A 30 -14.33 10.96 15.30
N TYR A 31 -14.29 9.63 15.49
CA TYR A 31 -14.41 8.67 14.37
C TYR A 31 -15.85 8.17 14.20
N VAL A 32 -16.46 8.54 13.07
CA VAL A 32 -17.79 8.08 12.66
C VAL A 32 -17.67 7.10 11.50
N ASN A 33 -18.41 5.99 11.56
CA ASN A 33 -18.54 5.09 10.43
C ASN A 33 -19.33 5.74 9.30
N TRP A 34 -19.28 5.15 8.10
CA TRP A 34 -20.06 5.56 6.92
C TRP A 34 -21.59 5.60 7.13
N ARG A 35 -22.09 5.05 8.25
CA ARG A 35 -23.51 5.12 8.69
C ARG A 35 -23.76 6.16 9.77
N ASN A 36 -22.86 7.11 9.96
CA ASN A 36 -22.92 8.17 10.98
C ASN A 36 -23.06 7.64 12.43
N LYS A 37 -22.56 6.43 12.68
CA LYS A 37 -22.53 5.81 14.03
C LYS A 37 -21.10 5.88 14.57
N PRO A 38 -20.92 6.14 15.88
CA PRO A 38 -19.59 6.21 16.48
C PRO A 38 -18.85 4.89 16.29
N ALA A 39 -17.58 4.96 15.90
CA ALA A 39 -16.75 3.80 15.67
C ALA A 39 -16.51 3.06 17.01
N LEU A 40 -16.92 1.81 17.05
CA LEU A 40 -16.78 0.92 18.22
C LEU A 40 -15.38 0.29 18.23
N ARG A 41 -14.67 0.45 19.34
CA ARG A 41 -13.36 -0.18 19.59
C ARG A 41 -13.56 -1.71 19.65
N GLY A 42 -12.84 -2.45 18.81
CA GLY A 42 -12.92 -3.93 18.70
C GLY A 42 -13.81 -4.47 17.57
N ARG A 43 -14.63 -3.64 16.90
CA ARG A 43 -15.45 -4.06 15.74
C ARG A 43 -14.94 -3.52 14.40
N HIS A 44 -14.21 -2.40 14.42
CA HIS A 44 -13.63 -1.76 13.23
C HIS A 44 -12.11 -1.81 13.33
N GLY A 45 -11.46 -2.43 12.35
CA GLY A 45 -10.02 -2.71 12.35
C GLY A 45 -9.66 -3.90 13.24
N GLY A 46 -8.92 -4.85 12.68
CA GLY A 46 -8.50 -6.07 13.39
C GLY A 46 -7.34 -6.75 12.68
N MET A 47 -6.75 -7.76 13.32
CA MET A 47 -5.57 -8.47 12.80
C MET A 47 -5.77 -9.04 11.39
N LEU A 48 -7.00 -9.45 11.05
CA LEU A 48 -7.34 -9.94 9.70
C LEU A 48 -7.30 -8.85 8.62
N ALA A 49 -7.67 -7.61 8.94
CA ALA A 49 -7.59 -6.52 7.98
C ALA A 49 -6.13 -6.13 7.71
N VAL A 50 -5.31 -6.13 8.77
CA VAL A 50 -3.88 -5.86 8.68
C VAL A 50 -3.15 -6.97 7.92
N SER A 51 -3.51 -8.25 8.17
CA SER A 51 -2.89 -9.36 7.45
C SER A 51 -3.20 -9.36 5.95
N PHE A 52 -4.41 -8.96 5.54
CA PHE A 52 -4.75 -8.82 4.13
C PHE A 52 -3.89 -7.77 3.43
N VAL A 53 -3.72 -6.59 4.03
CA VAL A 53 -2.87 -5.52 3.48
C VAL A 53 -1.41 -5.97 3.43
N LEU A 54 -0.91 -6.67 4.45
CA LEU A 54 0.45 -7.22 4.46
C LEU A 54 0.68 -8.24 3.34
N VAL A 55 -0.27 -9.15 3.09
CA VAL A 55 -0.16 -10.11 1.99
C VAL A 55 -0.14 -9.39 0.64
N ALA A 56 -0.99 -8.37 0.45
CA ALA A 56 -1.00 -7.56 -0.77
C ALA A 56 0.36 -6.86 -1.00
N GLU A 57 0.92 -6.26 0.04
CA GLU A 57 2.24 -5.60 0.00
C GLU A 57 3.37 -6.57 -0.40
N ILE A 58 3.35 -7.78 0.15
CA ILE A 58 4.33 -8.82 -0.16
C ILE A 58 4.21 -9.26 -1.62
N LEU A 59 2.98 -9.46 -2.11
CA LEU A 59 2.73 -9.85 -3.50
C LEU A 59 3.17 -8.76 -4.48
N GLU A 60 2.91 -7.49 -4.16
CA GLU A 60 3.34 -6.36 -4.98
C GLU A 60 4.87 -6.27 -5.03
N THR A 61 5.53 -6.39 -3.88
CA THR A 61 7.00 -6.39 -3.81
C THR A 61 7.60 -7.56 -4.61
N LEU A 62 7.00 -8.75 -4.51
CA LEU A 62 7.46 -9.93 -5.25
C LEU A 62 7.31 -9.74 -6.76
N ALA A 63 6.16 -9.24 -7.22
CA ALA A 63 5.91 -8.95 -8.62
C ALA A 63 6.87 -7.89 -9.17
N PHE A 64 7.18 -6.86 -8.37
CA PHE A 64 8.15 -5.82 -8.75
C PHE A 64 9.56 -6.39 -8.95
N VAL A 65 10.05 -7.20 -8.02
CA VAL A 65 11.38 -7.85 -8.12
C VAL A 65 11.42 -8.86 -9.27
N ALA A 66 10.34 -9.62 -9.49
CA ALA A 66 10.23 -10.54 -10.61
C ALA A 66 10.30 -9.80 -11.97
N ASN A 67 9.57 -8.69 -12.11
CA ASN A 67 9.64 -7.86 -13.33
C ASN A 67 11.02 -7.25 -13.55
N ALA A 68 11.66 -6.72 -12.49
CA ALA A 68 12.99 -6.14 -12.60
C ALA A 68 14.04 -7.17 -13.06
N SER A 69 14.04 -8.36 -12.46
CA SER A 69 14.96 -9.44 -12.84
C SER A 69 14.69 -9.99 -14.24
N ASN A 70 13.42 -10.15 -14.62
CA ASN A 70 13.04 -10.58 -15.96
C ASN A 70 13.49 -9.56 -17.04
N LEU A 71 13.32 -8.26 -16.77
CA LEU A 71 13.74 -7.21 -17.69
C LEU A 71 15.27 -7.19 -17.89
N VAL A 72 16.05 -7.35 -16.81
CA VAL A 72 17.52 -7.47 -16.89
C VAL A 72 17.92 -8.64 -17.79
N LEU A 73 17.32 -9.81 -17.57
CA LEU A 73 17.63 -11.01 -18.36
C LEU A 73 17.21 -10.85 -19.83
N TYR A 74 16.07 -10.24 -20.10
CA TYR A 74 15.59 -9.96 -21.46
C TYR A 74 16.54 -9.03 -22.22
N LEU A 75 17.01 -7.95 -21.59
CA LEU A 75 17.92 -6.99 -22.21
C LEU A 75 19.30 -7.59 -22.50
N ILE A 76 19.78 -8.51 -21.65
CA ILE A 76 21.06 -9.19 -21.86
C ILE A 76 20.93 -10.30 -22.90
N LYS A 77 19.91 -11.17 -22.80
CA LYS A 77 19.79 -12.39 -23.61
C LYS A 77 19.14 -12.17 -24.98
N CYS A 78 18.12 -11.32 -25.07
CA CYS A 78 17.39 -11.13 -26.33
C CYS A 78 17.93 -9.93 -27.12
N MET A 79 18.14 -8.80 -26.45
CA MET A 79 18.56 -7.55 -27.09
C MET A 79 20.10 -7.42 -27.22
N HIS A 80 20.87 -8.39 -26.72
CA HIS A 80 22.34 -8.44 -26.79
C HIS A 80 23.05 -7.15 -26.37
N MET A 81 22.50 -6.44 -25.38
CA MET A 81 23.13 -5.24 -24.86
C MET A 81 24.26 -5.56 -23.88
N SER A 82 25.24 -4.65 -23.77
CA SER A 82 26.26 -4.75 -22.74
C SER A 82 25.64 -4.70 -21.33
N PRO A 83 26.20 -5.43 -20.34
CA PRO A 83 25.68 -5.43 -18.97
C PRO A 83 25.57 -4.03 -18.37
N SER A 84 26.50 -3.14 -18.71
CA SER A 84 26.50 -1.72 -18.31
C SER A 84 25.30 -0.94 -18.84
N ARG A 85 24.93 -1.15 -20.12
CA ARG A 85 23.80 -0.45 -20.74
C ARG A 85 22.47 -1.00 -20.21
N SER A 86 22.36 -2.31 -20.01
CA SER A 86 21.16 -2.95 -19.45
C SER A 86 20.89 -2.49 -18.02
N ALA A 87 21.92 -2.39 -17.18
CA ALA A 87 21.80 -1.90 -15.82
C ALA A 87 21.28 -0.45 -15.76
N ASN A 88 21.73 0.42 -16.66
CA ASN A 88 21.24 1.81 -16.72
C ASN A 88 19.77 1.89 -17.11
N ILE A 89 19.31 1.10 -18.10
CA ILE A 89 17.90 1.09 -18.50
C ILE A 89 17.02 0.59 -17.35
N VAL A 90 17.41 -0.50 -16.69
CA VAL A 90 16.64 -1.07 -15.57
C VAL A 90 16.64 -0.13 -14.37
N THR A 91 17.76 0.51 -14.06
CA THR A 91 17.85 1.50 -12.97
C THR A 91 16.98 2.73 -13.27
N ASN A 92 16.96 3.23 -14.51
CA ASN A 92 16.08 4.31 -14.91
C ASN A 92 14.61 3.91 -14.79
N PHE A 93 14.25 2.69 -15.22
CA PHE A 93 12.89 2.16 -15.08
C PHE A 93 12.44 2.08 -13.61
N ILE A 94 13.26 1.49 -12.74
CA ILE A 94 12.99 1.41 -11.30
C ILE A 94 12.87 2.82 -10.70
N GLY A 95 13.78 3.73 -11.06
CA GLY A 95 13.73 5.12 -10.62
C GLY A 95 12.44 5.83 -11.03
N THR A 96 11.97 5.65 -12.27
CA THR A 96 10.69 6.20 -12.72
C THR A 96 9.49 5.61 -11.99
N ALA A 97 9.52 4.31 -11.64
CA ALA A 97 8.47 3.69 -10.85
C ALA A 97 8.37 4.29 -9.44
N PHE A 98 9.49 4.60 -8.79
CA PHE A 98 9.49 5.30 -7.49
C PHE A 98 8.94 6.73 -7.59
N LEU A 99 9.30 7.48 -8.64
CA LEU A 99 8.72 8.81 -8.87
C LEU A 99 7.21 8.73 -9.12
N LEU A 100 6.76 7.71 -9.85
CA LEU A 100 5.34 7.48 -10.09
C LEU A 100 4.60 7.09 -8.81
N ALA A 101 5.22 6.33 -7.91
CA ALA A 101 4.64 6.01 -6.59
C ALA A 101 4.48 7.26 -5.71
N LEU A 102 5.48 8.17 -5.71
CA LEU A 102 5.36 9.47 -5.02
C LEU A 102 4.23 10.31 -5.61
N LEU A 103 4.14 10.37 -6.94
CA LEU A 103 3.06 11.07 -7.62
C LEU A 103 1.70 10.43 -7.31
N GLY A 104 1.62 9.09 -7.30
CA GLY A 104 0.42 8.33 -6.97
C GLY A 104 -0.06 8.57 -5.55
N GLY A 105 0.86 8.65 -4.57
CA GLY A 105 0.53 9.03 -3.19
C GLY A 105 -0.02 10.46 -3.10
N PHE A 106 0.66 11.42 -3.72
CA PHE A 106 0.20 12.82 -3.77
C PHE A 106 -1.17 12.95 -4.44
N CYS A 107 -1.36 12.23 -5.55
CA CYS A 107 -2.64 12.13 -6.24
C CYS A 107 -3.70 11.51 -5.32
N SER A 108 -3.41 10.43 -4.59
CA SER A 108 -4.37 9.80 -3.68
C SER A 108 -4.85 10.77 -2.60
N ASP A 109 -3.94 11.54 -1.99
CA ASP A 109 -4.28 12.51 -0.94
C ASP A 109 -5.11 13.69 -1.49
N ALA A 110 -4.83 14.14 -2.72
CA ALA A 110 -5.58 15.22 -3.36
C ALA A 110 -6.94 14.76 -3.95
N PHE A 111 -7.00 13.54 -4.49
CA PHE A 111 -8.16 13.00 -5.20
C PHE A 111 -9.21 12.39 -4.28
N PHE A 112 -8.87 11.83 -3.11
CA PHE A 112 -9.89 11.20 -2.26
C PHE A 112 -10.87 12.21 -1.65
N SER A 113 -10.49 13.48 -1.50
CA SER A 113 -11.38 14.56 -1.03
C SER A 113 -12.17 15.24 -2.16
N THR A 114 -11.58 15.35 -3.38
CA THR A 114 -12.12 16.20 -4.46
C THR A 114 -12.64 15.41 -5.67
N TYR A 115 -12.07 14.25 -5.99
CA TYR A 115 -12.42 13.51 -7.20
C TYR A 115 -13.78 12.81 -7.09
N GLN A 116 -14.17 12.37 -5.88
CA GLN A 116 -15.52 11.84 -5.65
C GLN A 116 -16.59 12.93 -5.82
N THR A 117 -16.36 14.14 -5.33
CA THR A 117 -17.32 15.26 -5.50
C THR A 117 -17.36 15.76 -6.94
N PHE A 118 -16.21 15.83 -7.62
CA PHE A 118 -16.14 16.25 -9.03
C PHE A 118 -16.76 15.22 -9.99
N LEU A 119 -16.52 13.92 -9.79
CA LEU A 119 -17.16 12.86 -10.58
C LEU A 119 -18.68 12.85 -10.40
N ILE A 120 -19.17 13.02 -9.17
CA ILE A 120 -20.60 13.12 -8.91
C ILE A 120 -21.18 14.35 -9.62
N SER A 121 -20.55 15.52 -9.49
CA SER A 121 -21.01 16.75 -10.16
C SER A 121 -20.99 16.62 -11.69
N ALA A 122 -19.92 16.07 -12.27
CA ALA A 122 -19.79 15.91 -13.71
C ALA A 122 -20.80 14.91 -14.28
N VAL A 123 -21.09 13.81 -13.57
CA VAL A 123 -22.12 12.86 -13.98
C VAL A 123 -23.52 13.48 -13.88
N PHE A 124 -23.79 14.31 -12.87
CA PHE A 124 -25.06 15.02 -12.74
C PHE A 124 -25.28 16.09 -13.81
N GLU A 125 -24.21 16.72 -14.31
CA GLU A 125 -24.30 17.77 -15.34
C GLU A 125 -24.32 17.22 -16.78
N LEU A 126 -23.84 15.98 -16.97
CA LEU A 126 -23.85 15.29 -18.27
C LEU A 126 -25.11 14.43 -18.49
N LEU A 127 -25.93 14.23 -17.44
CA LEU A 127 -27.24 13.57 -17.50
C LEU A 127 -28.35 14.58 -17.82
#